data_AF-A0ABD2IKK5-F1
#
_entry.id   AF-A0ABD2IKK5-F1
#
_cell.length_a   1.000
_cell.length_b   1.000
_cell.length_c   1.000
_cell.angle_alpha   90.00
_cell.angle_beta   90.00
_cell.angle_gamma   90.00
#
_symmetry.space_group_name_H-M   'P 1'
#
loop_
_entity.id
_entity.type
_entity.pdbx_description
1 polymer ?
#
loop_
_entity_poly.entity_id
_entity_poly.type
_entity_poly.pdbx_seq_one_letter_code
_entity_poly.pdbx_strand_id
1 'polypeptide(L)'
;MLDALGLLDAFRREVEKAMNVNVVKKEAKKSPNPQPKSTLTALQSKFPLAHLELRPEAVPVYCRPRPVPYNTRLVVEGELDRLLEQKVIKPVDHTHWAAPIVVVKKANGSARICADFSTGLNNALLLHQHPLPLPDDIFAKLNGGRIFSQIDLKDAYLHYW
;
A
#
# COMPACT_ATOMS: atom_id res chain seq x y z
N MET A 1 -14.41 -17.02 -28.83
CA MET A 1 -14.67 -16.43 -27.51
C MET A 1 -13.66 -17.05 -26.57
N LEU A 2 -12.51 -16.40 -26.39
CA LEU A 2 -11.46 -16.87 -25.48
C LEU A 2 -11.75 -16.30 -24.10
N ASP A 3 -11.78 -17.18 -23.11
CA ASP A 3 -12.02 -16.92 -21.70
C ASP A 3 -10.84 -16.17 -21.05
N ALA A 4 -11.12 -15.36 -20.03
CA ALA A 4 -10.14 -14.51 -19.36
C ALA A 4 -8.94 -15.29 -18.75
N LEU A 5 -9.12 -16.58 -18.47
CA LEU A 5 -8.07 -17.51 -18.07
C LEU A 5 -7.09 -17.81 -19.23
N GLY A 6 -7.59 -17.98 -20.46
CA GLY A 6 -6.76 -18.21 -21.64
C GLY A 6 -5.89 -17.01 -22.01
N LEU A 7 -6.35 -15.78 -21.74
CA LEU A 7 -5.58 -14.56 -21.98
C LEU A 7 -4.49 -14.35 -20.92
N LEU A 8 -4.77 -14.72 -19.66
CA LEU A 8 -3.81 -14.66 -18.56
C LEU A 8 -2.69 -15.70 -18.73
N ASP A 9 -3.01 -16.89 -19.22
CA ASP A 9 -2.02 -17.93 -19.55
C ASP A 9 -1.17 -17.57 -20.77
N ALA A 10 -1.73 -16.87 -21.76
CA ALA A 10 -0.97 -16.34 -22.89
C ALA A 10 0.02 -15.25 -22.43
N PHE A 11 -0.44 -14.31 -21.60
CA PHE A 11 0.42 -13.27 -21.02
C PHE A 11 1.52 -13.85 -20.13
N ARG A 12 1.20 -14.87 -19.33
CA ARG A 12 2.17 -15.59 -18.49
C ARG A 12 3.24 -16.31 -19.32
N ARG A 13 2.88 -16.94 -20.44
CA ARG A 13 3.83 -17.61 -21.35
C ARG A 13 4.73 -16.63 -22.10
N GLU A 14 4.23 -15.45 -22.45
CA GLU A 14 5.02 -14.38 -23.06
C GLU A 14 6.06 -13.82 -22.07
N VAL A 15 5.69 -13.69 -20.80
CA VAL A 15 6.57 -13.24 -19.71
C VAL A 15 7.61 -14.32 -19.33
N GLU A 16 7.22 -15.59 -19.31
CA GLU A 16 8.14 -16.71 -19.05
C GLU A 16 9.18 -16.90 -20.19
N LYS A 17 8.81 -16.65 -21.46
CA LYS A 17 9.78 -16.65 -22.59
C LYS A 17 10.79 -15.50 -22.52
N ALA A 18 10.42 -14.36 -21.94
CA ALA A 18 11.30 -13.22 -21.76
C ALA A 18 12.30 -13.39 -20.60
N MET A 19 12.03 -14.35 -19.70
CA MET A 19 12.83 -14.61 -18.50
C MET A 19 13.42 -16.02 -18.55
N ASN A 20 14.60 -16.17 -19.17
CA ASN A 20 15.36 -17.42 -19.18
C ASN A 20 15.86 -17.77 -17.76
N VAL A 21 15.00 -18.36 -16.93
CA VAL A 21 15.34 -18.80 -15.57
C VAL A 21 14.73 -20.16 -15.27
N ASN A 22 15.61 -21.16 -15.12
CA ASN A 22 15.28 -22.49 -14.62
C ASN A 22 14.71 -22.40 -13.19
N VAL A 23 13.42 -22.69 -13.05
CA VAL A 23 12.74 -22.80 -11.75
C VAL A 23 13.08 -24.15 -11.12
N VAL A 24 14.01 -24.15 -10.16
CA VAL A 24 14.17 -25.26 -9.21
C VAL A 24 13.11 -25.11 -8.13
N LYS A 25 12.09 -25.95 -8.16
CA LYS A 25 11.08 -26.07 -7.10
C LYS A 25 11.73 -26.65 -5.84
N LYS A 26 11.63 -25.94 -4.71
CA LYS A 26 11.79 -26.55 -3.38
C LYS A 26 10.54 -26.26 -2.56
N GLU A 27 9.81 -27.33 -2.26
CA GLU A 27 8.66 -27.33 -1.36
C GLU A 27 9.13 -27.10 0.09
N ALA A 28 8.54 -26.11 0.76
CA ALA A 28 8.69 -25.91 2.20
C ALA A 28 7.45 -26.43 2.93
N LYS A 29 7.67 -27.38 3.83
CA LYS A 29 6.65 -28.07 4.64
C LYS A 29 5.88 -27.09 5.54
N LYS A 30 4.55 -27.24 5.57
CA LYS A 30 3.59 -26.44 6.33
C LYS A 30 3.54 -26.92 7.80
N SER A 31 3.78 -26.02 8.76
CA SER A 31 3.49 -26.26 10.18
C SER A 31 2.06 -25.78 10.52
N PRO A 32 1.26 -26.52 11.32
CA PRO A 32 -0.10 -26.14 11.65
C PRO A 32 -0.12 -25.29 12.92
N ASN A 33 -0.32 -23.99 12.79
CA ASN A 33 -0.83 -23.20 13.90
C ASN A 33 -2.09 -22.45 13.44
N PRO A 34 -3.27 -22.73 14.00
CA PRO A 34 -4.50 -22.04 13.60
C PRO A 34 -4.46 -20.60 14.11
N GLN A 35 -4.27 -19.65 13.18
CA GLN A 35 -4.49 -18.24 13.45
C GLN A 35 -5.96 -18.03 13.85
N PRO A 36 -6.28 -17.28 14.93
CA PRO A 36 -7.65 -17.00 15.30
C PRO A 36 -8.32 -16.22 14.17
N LYS A 37 -9.40 -16.81 13.64
CA LYS A 37 -10.16 -16.28 12.50
C LYS A 37 -10.81 -14.94 12.87
N SER A 38 -10.15 -13.87 12.46
CA SER A 38 -10.67 -12.57 12.04
C SER A 38 -12.04 -12.13 12.60
N THR A 39 -12.06 -11.74 13.88
CA THR A 39 -13.13 -10.87 14.42
C THR A 39 -13.06 -9.45 13.80
N LEU A 40 -11.95 -9.09 13.15
CA LEU A 40 -11.72 -7.78 12.52
C LEU A 40 -12.59 -7.51 11.29
N THR A 41 -13.08 -8.53 10.60
CA THR A 41 -13.92 -8.35 9.41
C THR A 41 -15.28 -7.71 9.75
N ALA A 42 -15.77 -7.91 10.98
CA ALA A 42 -17.05 -7.36 11.42
C ALA A 42 -16.98 -5.87 11.82
N LEU A 43 -15.77 -5.31 12.06
CA LEU A 43 -15.60 -3.90 12.40
C LEU A 43 -15.46 -3.00 11.15
N GLN A 44 -15.12 -3.58 10.00
CA GLN A 44 -14.85 -2.89 8.75
C GLN A 44 -16.08 -2.16 8.17
N SER A 45 -17.30 -2.54 8.56
CA SER A 45 -18.54 -1.89 8.10
C SER A 45 -18.97 -0.66 8.91
N LYS A 46 -18.24 -0.29 9.97
CA LYS A 46 -18.65 0.81 10.88
C LYS A 46 -18.01 2.17 10.60
N PHE A 47 -16.96 2.24 9.78
CA PHE A 47 -16.27 3.50 9.50
C PHE A 47 -16.44 3.89 8.03
N PRO A 48 -16.73 5.16 7.73
CA PRO A 48 -16.86 5.61 6.34
C PRO A 48 -15.51 5.53 5.63
N LEU A 49 -15.53 5.15 4.35
CA LEU A 49 -14.35 5.22 3.49
C LEU A 49 -13.82 6.66 3.44
N ALA A 50 -12.50 6.80 3.36
CA ALA A 50 -11.87 8.09 3.17
C ALA A 50 -12.35 8.74 1.86
N HIS A 51 -12.98 9.92 1.97
CA HIS A 51 -13.41 10.71 0.83
C HIS A 51 -12.36 11.77 0.52
N LEU A 52 -11.95 11.85 -0.74
CA LEU A 52 -10.98 12.83 -1.23
C LEU A 52 -11.65 13.71 -2.27
N GLU A 53 -11.71 15.01 -2.01
CA GLU A 53 -12.28 15.99 -2.94
C GLU A 53 -11.19 16.58 -3.83
N LEU A 54 -11.43 16.55 -5.14
CA LEU A 54 -10.57 17.22 -6.12
C LEU A 54 -11.03 18.66 -6.29
N ARG A 55 -10.08 19.54 -6.65
CA ARG A 55 -10.40 20.90 -7.09
C ARG A 55 -11.24 20.84 -8.38
N PRO A 56 -12.18 21.78 -8.60
CA PRO A 56 -13.01 21.80 -9.81
C PRO A 56 -12.20 21.81 -11.12
N GLU A 57 -11.04 22.44 -11.11
CA GLU A 57 -10.11 22.59 -12.23
C GLU A 57 -9.02 21.50 -12.30
N ALA A 58 -9.11 20.46 -11.46
CA ALA A 58 -8.10 19.42 -11.39
C ALA A 58 -8.03 18.60 -12.70
N VAL A 59 -6.85 18.55 -13.31
CA VAL A 59 -6.56 17.73 -14.49
C VAL A 59 -5.77 16.50 -14.07
N PRO A 60 -6.13 15.28 -14.54
CA PRO A 60 -5.35 14.08 -14.30
C PRO A 60 -3.91 14.17 -14.75
N VAL A 61 -3.00 13.77 -13.85
CA VAL A 61 -1.56 13.72 -14.13
C VAL A 61 -1.11 12.26 -14.19
N TYR A 62 -0.50 11.88 -15.31
CA TYR A 62 0.14 10.59 -15.49
C TYR A 62 1.66 10.74 -15.51
N CYS A 63 2.31 10.30 -14.44
CA CYS A 63 3.76 10.29 -14.30
C CYS A 63 4.31 8.89 -14.57
N ARG A 64 5.39 8.81 -15.36
CA ARG A 64 6.10 7.55 -15.62
C ARG A 64 6.75 6.99 -14.34
N PRO A 65 6.83 5.67 -14.18
CA PRO A 65 7.50 5.05 -13.03
C PRO A 65 8.99 5.40 -13.01
N ARG A 66 9.55 5.57 -11.80
CA ARG A 66 10.99 5.78 -11.60
C ARG A 66 11.74 4.44 -11.77
N PRO A 67 12.93 4.44 -12.39
CA PRO A 67 13.74 3.23 -12.46
C PRO A 67 14.10 2.72 -11.07
N VAL A 68 13.89 1.42 -10.83
CA VAL A 68 14.29 0.76 -9.59
C VAL A 68 15.65 0.09 -9.81
N PRO A 69 16.67 0.37 -8.98
CA PRO A 69 17.97 -0.27 -9.07
C PRO A 69 17.85 -1.80 -8.96
N TYR A 70 18.63 -2.53 -9.77
CA TYR A 70 18.59 -4.00 -9.85
C TYR A 70 18.77 -4.69 -8.49
N ASN A 71 19.66 -4.16 -7.63
CA ASN A 71 19.92 -4.71 -6.30
C ASN A 71 18.73 -4.60 -5.33
N THR A 72 17.76 -3.73 -5.61
CA THR A 72 16.56 -3.53 -4.78
C THR A 72 15.30 -4.15 -5.35
N ARG A 73 15.35 -4.62 -6.60
CA ARG A 73 14.17 -5.05 -7.34
C ARG A 73 13.39 -6.18 -6.64
N LEU A 74 14.08 -7.22 -6.19
CA LEU A 74 13.47 -8.35 -5.49
C LEU A 74 12.79 -7.92 -4.18
N VAL A 75 13.39 -6.96 -3.47
CA VAL A 75 12.82 -6.44 -2.20
C VAL A 75 11.57 -5.63 -2.46
N VAL A 76 11.55 -4.86 -3.56
CA VAL A 76 10.39 -4.06 -3.97
C VAL A 76 9.25 -4.97 -4.46
N GLU A 77 9.55 -5.95 -5.30
CA GLU A 77 8.57 -6.92 -5.80
C GLU A 77 7.93 -7.69 -4.63
N GLY A 78 8.72 -8.20 -3.69
CA GLY A 78 8.17 -8.88 -2.51
C GLY A 78 7.30 -8.00 -1.61
N GLU A 79 7.58 -6.70 -1.51
CA GLU A 79 6.73 -5.76 -0.77
C GLU A 79 5.43 -5.44 -1.53
N LEU A 80 5.45 -5.35 -2.87
CA LEU A 80 4.24 -5.22 -3.68
C LEU A 80 3.34 -6.45 -3.55
N ASP A 81 3.92 -7.65 -3.60
CA ASP A 81 3.20 -8.91 -3.43
C ASP A 81 2.53 -8.98 -2.06
N ARG A 82 3.24 -8.57 -1.00
CA ARG A 82 2.70 -8.47 0.36
C ARG A 82 1.48 -7.53 0.42
N LEU A 83 1.56 -6.37 -0.22
CA LEU A 83 0.46 -5.39 -0.25
C LEU A 83 -0.75 -5.90 -1.06
N LEU A 84 -0.50 -6.65 -2.15
CA LEU A 84 -1.54 -7.31 -2.94
C LEU A 84 -2.24 -8.41 -2.14
N GLU A 85 -1.48 -9.26 -1.44
CA GLU A 85 -2.03 -10.33 -0.60
C GLU A 85 -2.87 -9.77 0.56
N GLN A 86 -2.42 -8.66 1.14
CA GLN A 86 -3.16 -7.94 2.17
C GLN A 86 -4.35 -7.14 1.64
N LYS A 87 -4.58 -7.12 0.32
CA LYS A 87 -5.65 -6.36 -0.36
C LYS A 87 -5.59 -4.85 -0.11
N VAL A 88 -4.39 -4.33 0.21
CA VAL A 88 -4.14 -2.89 0.36
C VAL A 88 -4.12 -2.21 -0.99
N ILE A 89 -3.57 -2.89 -2.00
CA ILE A 89 -3.53 -2.44 -3.38
C ILE A 89 -4.16 -3.50 -4.29
N LYS A 90 -4.53 -3.08 -5.50
CA LYS A 90 -5.04 -3.95 -6.57
C LYS A 90 -4.45 -3.56 -7.92
N PRO A 91 -4.25 -4.50 -8.84
CA PRO A 91 -3.88 -4.17 -10.20
C PRO A 91 -4.99 -3.37 -10.89
N VAL A 92 -4.59 -2.49 -11.81
CA VAL A 92 -5.49 -1.66 -12.61
C VAL A 92 -4.99 -1.67 -14.06
N ASP A 93 -5.88 -1.94 -15.01
CA ASP A 93 -5.50 -2.07 -16.43
C ASP A 93 -5.25 -0.70 -17.10
N HIS A 94 -6.09 0.29 -16.77
CA HIS A 94 -6.03 1.63 -17.35
C HIS A 94 -6.29 2.70 -16.28
N THR A 95 -5.50 3.78 -16.31
CA THR A 95 -5.66 4.91 -15.38
C THR A 95 -5.27 6.23 -16.04
N HIS A 96 -6.01 7.29 -15.72
CA HIS A 96 -5.66 8.66 -16.07
C HIS A 96 -4.71 9.30 -15.04
N TRP A 97 -4.65 8.75 -13.83
CA TRP A 97 -3.78 9.19 -12.75
C TRP A 97 -2.69 8.16 -12.48
N ALA A 98 -1.43 8.58 -12.51
CA ALA A 98 -0.32 7.74 -12.12
C ALA A 98 0.73 8.56 -11.38
N ALA A 99 1.09 8.12 -10.17
CA ALA A 99 2.21 8.66 -9.42
C ALA A 99 3.35 7.65 -9.42
N PRO A 100 4.62 8.08 -9.55
CA PRO A 100 5.74 7.15 -9.47
C PRO A 100 5.92 6.67 -8.02
N ILE A 101 6.50 5.48 -7.87
CA ILE A 101 6.90 4.98 -6.56
C ILE A 101 8.28 5.49 -6.15
N VAL A 102 8.45 5.70 -4.85
CA VAL A 102 9.69 5.98 -4.14
C VAL A 102 9.95 4.82 -3.20
N VAL A 103 11.15 4.27 -3.29
CA VAL A 103 11.57 3.11 -2.51
C VAL A 103 12.54 3.58 -1.43
N VAL A 104 12.15 3.44 -0.18
CA VAL A 104 13.00 3.79 0.98
C VAL A 104 13.46 2.50 1.65
N LYS A 105 14.78 2.33 1.79
CA LYS A 105 15.34 1.20 2.54
C LYS A 105 15.18 1.45 4.03
N LYS A 106 14.58 0.50 4.74
CA LYS A 106 14.54 0.48 6.21
C LYS A 106 15.84 -0.13 6.76
N ALA A 107 16.17 0.20 8.01
CA ALA A 107 17.35 -0.34 8.69
C ALA A 107 17.34 -1.86 8.83
N ASN A 108 16.16 -2.48 8.86
CA ASN A 108 15.98 -3.94 8.92
C ASN A 108 16.13 -4.64 7.55
N GLY A 109 16.54 -3.93 6.50
CA GLY A 109 16.73 -4.47 5.14
C GLY A 109 15.45 -4.55 4.28
N SER A 110 14.27 -4.33 4.86
CA SER A 110 13.02 -4.26 4.08
C SER A 110 12.85 -2.93 3.35
N ALA A 111 12.00 -2.89 2.32
CA ALA A 111 11.65 -1.67 1.61
C ALA A 111 10.35 -1.06 2.16
N ARG A 112 10.26 0.27 2.17
CA ARG A 112 8.99 1.01 2.23
C ARG A 112 8.70 1.54 0.84
N ILE A 113 7.56 1.15 0.29
CA ILE A 113 7.06 1.69 -0.98
C ILE A 113 6.14 2.87 -0.65
N CYS A 114 6.46 4.02 -1.23
CA CYS A 114 5.66 5.24 -1.09
C CYS A 114 5.30 5.74 -2.49
N ALA A 115 4.04 6.12 -2.72
CA ALA A 115 3.67 6.83 -3.93
C ALA A 115 4.02 8.33 -3.79
N ASP A 116 4.65 8.90 -4.80
CA ASP A 116 5.03 10.31 -4.84
C ASP A 116 3.86 11.18 -5.32
N PHE A 117 2.89 11.40 -4.43
CA PHE A 117 1.70 12.19 -4.73
C PHE A 117 1.99 13.69 -4.91
N SER A 118 3.19 14.16 -4.58
CA SER A 118 3.62 15.54 -4.84
C SER A 118 3.67 15.87 -6.34
N THR A 119 3.82 14.84 -7.18
CA THR A 119 3.92 14.98 -8.65
C THR A 119 2.61 15.34 -9.35
N GLY A 120 1.48 15.39 -8.62
CA GLY A 120 0.22 15.85 -9.21
C GLY A 120 -0.95 15.79 -8.24
N LEU A 121 -1.19 14.62 -7.64
CA LEU A 121 -2.39 14.39 -6.82
C LEU A 121 -2.53 15.39 -5.67
N ASN A 122 -1.45 15.70 -4.94
CA ASN A 122 -1.50 16.64 -3.81
C ASN A 122 -1.94 18.04 -4.22
N ASN A 123 -1.55 18.50 -5.43
CA ASN A 123 -1.97 19.82 -5.93
C ASN A 123 -3.43 19.81 -6.40
N ALA A 124 -3.89 18.66 -6.91
CA ALA A 124 -5.25 18.46 -7.40
C ALA A 124 -6.28 18.33 -6.27
N LEU A 125 -5.87 17.98 -5.05
CA LEU A 125 -6.77 17.82 -3.90
C LEU A 125 -7.16 19.16 -3.27
N LEU A 126 -8.42 19.26 -2.84
CA LEU A 126 -8.87 20.29 -1.91
C LEU A 126 -8.32 19.99 -0.51
N LEU A 127 -7.77 21.01 0.14
CA LEU A 127 -7.18 20.86 1.46
C LEU A 127 -8.29 20.80 2.51
N HIS A 128 -8.55 19.61 3.05
CA HIS A 128 -9.41 19.45 4.21
C HIS A 128 -8.65 19.83 5.49
N GLN A 129 -8.97 20.98 6.08
CA GLN A 129 -8.36 21.42 7.33
C GLN A 129 -9.12 20.81 8.51
N HIS A 130 -8.50 19.84 9.18
CA HIS A 130 -8.96 19.35 10.46
C HIS A 130 -8.17 20.02 11.58
N PRO A 131 -8.82 20.69 12.55
CA PRO A 131 -8.10 21.32 13.66
C PRO A 131 -7.47 20.24 14.55
N LEU A 132 -6.14 20.21 14.61
CA LEU A 132 -5.42 19.40 15.58
C LEU A 132 -5.27 20.20 16.88
N PRO A 133 -5.45 19.58 18.06
CA PRO A 133 -5.25 20.27 19.33
C PRO A 133 -3.79 20.70 19.46
N LEU A 134 -3.57 21.82 20.16
CA LEU A 134 -2.22 22.26 20.49
C LEU A 134 -1.58 21.27 21.47
N PRO A 135 -0.25 21.11 21.46
CA PRO A 135 0.44 20.28 22.45
C PRO A 135 0.05 20.65 23.89
N ASP A 136 -0.05 21.95 24.19
CA ASP A 136 -0.43 22.43 25.53
C ASP A 136 -1.85 21.99 25.93
N ASP A 137 -2.80 21.96 24.99
CA ASP A 137 -4.17 21.46 25.24
C ASP A 137 -4.16 19.97 25.58
N ILE A 138 -3.30 19.20 24.91
CA ILE A 138 -3.13 17.77 25.18
C ILE A 138 -2.52 17.59 26.57
N PHE A 139 -1.45 18.32 26.91
CA PHE A 139 -0.78 18.21 28.21
C PHE A 139 -1.66 18.68 29.36
N ALA A 140 -2.45 19.75 29.17
CA ALA A 140 -3.41 20.21 30.16
C ALA A 140 -4.46 19.12 30.48
N LYS A 141 -4.94 18.39 29.47
CA LYS A 141 -5.87 17.25 29.66
C LYS A 141 -5.22 16.05 30.35
N LEU A 142 -3.92 15.85 30.15
CA LEU A 142 -3.15 14.77 30.78
C LEU A 142 -2.71 15.10 32.21
N ASN A 143 -2.84 16.35 32.65
CA ASN A 143 -2.44 16.79 33.98
C ASN A 143 -3.17 16.01 35.09
N GLY A 144 -2.45 15.67 36.16
CA GLY A 144 -2.95 14.82 37.25
C GLY A 144 -2.90 13.31 36.96
N GLY A 145 -2.56 12.91 35.72
CA GLY A 145 -2.24 11.52 35.40
C GLY A 145 -0.98 11.05 36.14
N ARG A 146 -1.06 9.88 36.76
CA ARG A 146 0.08 9.26 37.49
C ARG A 146 0.81 8.20 36.67
N ILE A 147 0.13 7.59 35.71
CA ILE A 147 0.62 6.50 34.87
C ILE A 147 0.15 6.78 33.45
N PHE A 148 1.07 6.69 32.49
CA PHE A 148 0.80 6.89 31.07
C PHE A 148 1.20 5.64 30.30
N SER A 149 0.48 5.35 29.22
CA SER A 149 0.84 4.34 28.24
C SER A 149 0.83 4.96 26.85
N GLN A 150 1.78 4.54 26.02
CA GLN A 150 1.90 4.97 24.64
C GLN A 150 1.64 3.76 23.75
N ILE A 151 0.76 3.92 22.76
CA ILE A 151 0.45 2.89 21.78
C ILE A 151 0.90 3.41 20.41
N ASP A 152 1.82 2.69 19.77
CA ASP A 152 2.20 2.94 18.39
C ASP A 152 1.43 1.99 17.46
N LEU A 153 0.66 2.55 16.52
CA LEU A 153 -0.13 1.79 15.57
C LEU A 153 0.67 1.59 14.28
N LYS A 154 1.33 0.44 14.18
CA LYS A 154 2.06 0.05 12.98
C LYS A 154 1.12 -0.03 11.77
N ASP A 155 1.51 0.59 10.66
CA ASP A 155 0.79 0.57 9.38
C ASP A 155 -0.68 1.04 9.50
N ALA A 156 -0.98 1.93 10.47
CA ALA A 156 -2.32 2.42 10.79
C ALA A 156 -3.14 2.87 9.57
N TYR A 157 -2.50 3.58 8.64
CA TYR A 157 -3.15 4.10 7.43
C TYR A 157 -3.61 3.01 6.46
N LEU A 158 -3.00 1.82 6.53
CA LEU A 158 -3.40 0.73 5.65
C LEU A 158 -4.75 0.18 6.10
N HIS A 159 -5.08 0.18 7.39
CA HIS A 159 -6.28 -0.45 7.95
C HIS A 159 -7.63 0.20 7.59
N TYR A 160 -7.63 1.31 6.85
CA TYR A 160 -8.83 1.98 6.35
C TYR A 160 -9.08 1.56 4.90
N TRP A 161 -9.93 0.55 4.68
CA TRP A 161 -10.36 0.07 3.36
C TRP A 161 -11.87 -0.18 3.30
#